data_AF-A0A1H5YBR4-F1
#
_entry.id   AF-A0A1H5YBR4-F1
#
_cell.length_a   1.000
_cell.length_b   1.000
_cell.length_c   1.000
_cell.angle_alpha   90.00
_cell.angle_beta   90.00
_cell.angle_gamma   90.00
#
_symmetry.space_group_name_H-M   'P 1'
#
loop_
_entity.id
_entity.type
_entity.pdbx_description
1 polymer ?
#
loop_
_entity_poly.entity_id
_entity_poly.type
_entity_poly.pdbx_seq_one_letter_code
_entity_poly.pdbx_strand_id
1 'polypeptide(L)' 'MQTCGICGRVLNVEADPLSGDCGGDCWGCIGLIEAKHGWQQSVDFVAAEIASGLRDADGKPKPPEQPLPKS' A
#
# COMPACT_ATOMS: atom_id res chain seq x y z
N MET A 1 -2.88 -7.08 -16.41
CA MET A 1 -2.68 -6.12 -15.30
C MET A 1 -3.41 -6.66 -14.10
N GLN A 2 -2.72 -6.94 -13.00
CA GLN A 2 -3.35 -7.44 -11.76
C GLN A 2 -3.65 -6.25 -10.84
N THR A 3 -4.74 -6.34 -10.09
CA THR A 3 -5.18 -5.29 -9.17
C THR A 3 -5.45 -5.88 -7.80
N CYS A 4 -5.17 -5.11 -6.76
CA CYS A 4 -5.47 -5.43 -5.37
C CYS A 4 -6.96 -5.77 -5.20
N GLY A 5 -7.27 -6.90 -4.56
CA GLY A 5 -8.64 -7.32 -4.28
C GLY A 5 -9.37 -6.41 -3.28
N ILE A 6 -8.63 -5.71 -2.42
CA ILE A 6 -9.20 -4.82 -1.39
C ILE A 6 -9.50 -3.40 -1.92
N CYS A 7 -8.58 -2.80 -2.68
CA CYS A 7 -8.67 -1.38 -3.05
C CYS A 7 -8.60 -1.10 -4.55
N GLY A 8 -8.39 -2.10 -5.39
CA GLY A 8 -8.30 -1.94 -6.85
C GLY A 8 -7.01 -1.29 -7.37
N ARG A 9 -6.04 -0.98 -6.50
CA ARG A 9 -4.70 -0.50 -6.91
C ARG A 9 -4.04 -1.51 -7.86
N VAL A 10 -3.46 -1.03 -8.97
CA VAL A 10 -2.65 -1.85 -9.87
C VAL A 10 -1.41 -2.37 -9.12
N LEU A 11 -1.12 -3.67 -9.23
CA LEU A 11 -0.02 -4.32 -8.52
C LEU A 11 1.32 -4.22 -9.28
N ASN A 12 2.43 -4.25 -8.53
CA ASN A 12 3.82 -4.25 -9.01
C ASN A 12 4.15 -3.09 -9.98
N VAL A 13 3.65 -1.90 -9.66
CA VAL A 13 4.01 -0.67 -10.36
C VAL A 13 5.29 -0.14 -9.74
N GLU A 14 6.37 -0.07 -10.53
CA GLU A 14 7.71 0.34 -10.06
C GLU A 14 7.70 1.73 -9.37
N ALA A 15 6.85 2.64 -9.85
CA ALA A 15 6.70 3.99 -9.29
C ALA A 15 5.70 4.09 -8.12
N ASP A 16 5.05 3.00 -7.71
CA ASP A 16 4.16 2.95 -6.54
C ASP A 16 4.68 1.93 -5.52
N PRO A 17 5.46 2.35 -4.52
CA PRO A 17 6.01 1.46 -3.49
C PRO A 17 4.94 0.68 -2.71
N LEU A 18 3.71 1.20 -2.64
CA LEU A 18 2.59 0.56 -1.93
C LEU A 18 1.81 -0.41 -2.83
N SER A 19 2.27 -0.66 -4.06
CA SER A 19 1.66 -1.58 -5.02
C SER A 19 2.25 -2.99 -5.03
N GLY A 20 3.28 -3.26 -4.22
CA GLY A 20 3.90 -4.59 -4.15
C GLY A 20 2.86 -5.69 -3.94
N ASP A 21 2.94 -6.75 -4.74
CA ASP A 21 1.99 -7.87 -4.71
C ASP A 21 2.27 -8.78 -3.50
N CYS A 22 1.32 -8.81 -2.57
CA CYS A 22 1.32 -9.63 -1.37
C CYS A 22 0.35 -10.83 -1.49
N GLY A 23 0.22 -11.40 -2.69
CA GLY A 23 -0.65 -12.55 -2.95
C GLY A 23 -2.02 -12.17 -3.52
N GLY A 24 -2.07 -11.14 -4.37
CA GLY A 24 -3.28 -10.60 -4.99
C GLY A 24 -3.79 -9.31 -4.33
N ASP A 25 -3.20 -8.91 -3.21
CA ASP A 25 -3.47 -7.63 -2.54
C ASP A 25 -2.20 -6.80 -2.45
N CYS A 26 -2.34 -5.47 -2.48
CA CYS A 26 -1.18 -4.59 -2.44
C CYS A 26 -0.62 -4.47 -1.01
N TRP A 27 0.69 -4.23 -0.92
CA TRP A 27 1.37 -3.89 0.33
C TRP A 27 0.70 -2.73 1.09
N GLY A 28 0.13 -1.75 0.36
CA GLY A 28 -0.66 -0.68 0.97
C GLY A 28 -1.79 -1.19 1.87
N CYS A 29 -2.52 -2.23 1.44
CA CYS A 29 -3.60 -2.84 2.21
C CYS A 29 -3.08 -3.85 3.23
N ILE A 30 -2.23 -4.79 2.80
CA ILE A 30 -1.73 -5.87 3.65
C ILE A 30 -0.90 -5.34 4.81
N GLY A 31 0.04 -4.41 4.54
CA GLY A 31 0.87 -3.81 5.60
C GLY A 31 0.05 -3.10 6.67
N LEU A 32 -1.06 -2.43 6.31
CA LEU A 32 -1.95 -1.81 7.29
C LEU A 32 -2.72 -2.85 8.12
N ILE A 33 -3.23 -3.91 7.47
CA ILE A 33 -3.94 -4.99 8.17
C ILE A 33 -2.99 -5.67 9.17
N GLU A 34 -1.80 -6.06 8.72
CA GLU A 34 -0.79 -6.69 9.55
C GLU A 34 -0.35 -5.81 10.73
N ALA A 35 -0.13 -4.51 10.48
CA ALA A 35 0.20 -3.56 11.53
C ALA A 35 -0.91 -3.46 12.59
N LYS A 36 -2.18 -3.45 12.16
CA LYS A 36 -3.35 -3.46 13.07
C LYS A 36 -3.47 -4.75 13.88
N HIS A 37 -3.00 -5.86 13.32
CA HIS A 37 -2.92 -7.15 14.02
C HIS A 37 -1.64 -7.30 14.86
N GLY A 38 -0.78 -6.28 14.93
CA GLY A 38 0.39 -6.23 15.81
C GLY A 38 1.63 -6.92 15.25
N TRP A 39 1.71 -7.16 13.94
CA TRP A 39 2.94 -7.69 13.36
C TRP A 39 4.02 -6.60 13.30
N GLN A 40 5.02 -6.72 14.19
CA GLN A 40 5.98 -5.64 14.46
C GLN A 40 6.67 -5.11 13.21
N GLN A 41 7.06 -6.00 12.29
CA GLN A 41 7.71 -5.60 11.04
C GLN A 41 6.81 -4.66 10.22
N SER A 42 5.53 -4.99 10.06
CA SER A 42 4.57 -4.15 9.33
C SER A 42 4.24 -2.86 10.09
N VAL A 43 4.26 -2.87 11.43
CA VAL A 43 4.16 -1.65 12.25
C VAL A 43 5.30 -0.69 11.93
N ASP A 44 6.53 -1.19 11.91
CA ASP A 44 7.73 -0.38 11.67
C ASP A 44 7.74 0.21 10.25
N PHE A 45 7.38 -0.60 9.25
CA PHE A 45 7.24 -0.12 7.87
C PHE A 45 6.12 0.91 7.71
N VAL A 46 4.93 0.66 8.27
CA VAL A 46 3.81 1.60 8.19
C VAL A 46 4.18 2.93 8.86
N ALA A 47 4.89 2.91 9.98
CA ALA A 47 5.36 4.13 10.63
C ALA A 47 6.35 4.92 9.75
N ALA A 48 7.31 4.23 9.11
CA ALA A 48 8.24 4.85 8.17
C ALA A 48 7.52 5.44 6.93
N GLU A 49 6.49 4.76 6.44
CA GLU A 49 5.68 5.18 5.30
C GLU A 49 4.78 6.39 5.61
N ILE A 50 4.29 6.50 6.85
CA ILE A 50 3.62 7.71 7.33
C ILE A 50 4.62 8.87 7.37
N ALA A 51 5.83 8.64 7.90
CA ALA A 51 6.86 9.67 8.00
C ALA A 51 7.35 10.14 6.61
N SER A 52 7.36 9.26 5.61
CA SER A 52 7.70 9.60 4.22
C SER A 52 6.52 10.17 3.42
N GLY A 53 5.32 10.21 4.01
CA GLY A 53 4.12 10.78 3.39
C GLY A 53 3.41 9.86 2.39
N LEU A 54 3.79 8.58 2.30
CA LEU A 54 3.13 7.56 1.47
C LEU A 54 1.75 7.16 2.03
N ARG A 55 1.55 7.33 3.34
CA ARG A 55 0.30 7.04 4.05
C ARG A 55 -0.26 8.28 4.73
N ASP A 56 -1.56 8.24 5.01
CA ASP A 56 -2.19 9.16 5.94
C ASP A 56 -1.83 8.80 7.39
N ALA A 57 -2.06 9.71 8.33
CA ALA A 57 -1.71 9.52 9.74
C ALA A 57 -2.40 8.31 10.40
N ASP A 58 -3.50 7.81 9.83
CA ASP A 58 -4.21 6.59 10.26
C ASP A 58 -3.68 5.31 9.59
N GLY A 59 -2.60 5.41 8.82
CA GLY A 59 -1.94 4.32 8.11
C GLY A 59 -2.59 3.92 6.79
N LYS A 60 -3.68 4.59 6.36
CA LYS A 60 -4.27 4.32 5.05
C LYS A 60 -3.29 4.68 3.93
N PRO A 61 -3.12 3.82 2.92
CA PRO A 61 -2.30 4.14 1.77
C PRO A 61 -2.92 5.30 1.00
N LYS A 62 -2.14 6.34 0.70
CA LYS A 62 -2.60 7.41 -0.20
C LYS A 62 -2.79 6.85 -1.61
N PRO A 63 -3.62 7.47 -2.47
CA PRO A 63 -3.72 7.08 -3.87
C PRO A 63 -2.34 7.09 -4.56
N PRO A 64 -2.12 6.26 -5.59
CA PRO A 64 -0.90 6.34 -6.39
C PRO A 64 -0.70 7.78 -6.89
N GLU A 65 0.54 8.26 -6.81
CA GLU A 65 0.91 9.66 -7.09
C GLU A 65 0.70 10.06 -8.57
N GLN A 66 0.41 9.07 -9.44
CA GLN A 66 0.05 9.30 -10.84
C GLN A 66 -1.39 8.81 -11.10
N PRO A 67 -2.21 9.59 -11.83
CA PRO A 67 -3.50 9.11 -12.28
C PRO A 67 -3.29 7.87 -13.17
N LEU A 68 -4.11 6.84 -12.94
CA LEU A 68 -4.23 5.70 -13.84
C LEU A 68 -4.28 6.22 -15.29
N PRO A 69 -3.46 5.69 -16.23
CA PRO A 69 -3.64 6.03 -17.64
C PRO A 69 -5.09 5.71 -18.01
N LYS A 70 -5.84 6.76 -18.38
CA LYS A 70 -7.21 6.61 -18.88
C LYS A 70 -7.13 5.80 -20.17
N SER A 71 -7.75 4.62 -20.19
CA SER A 71 -8.03 3.87 -21.42
C SER A 71 -9.11 4.58 -22.23
#